data_AF-A0AA87ABA5-F1
#
_entry.id   AF-A0AA87ABA5-F1
#
_cell.length_a   1.000
_cell.length_b   1.000
_cell.length_c   1.000
_cell.angle_alpha   90.00
_cell.angle_beta   90.00
_cell.angle_gamma   90.00
#
_symmetry.space_group_name_H-M   'P 1'
#
loop_
_entity.id
_entity.type
_entity.pdbx_description
1 polymer ?
#
loop_
_entity_poly.entity_id
_entity_poly.type
_entity_poly.pdbx_seq_one_letter_code
_entity_poly.pdbx_strand_id
1 'polypeptide(L)'
;MYSHIAIVVSILLSTVSLLYLQIKNVNKSFLFFLLIGSLGLYYFSLTINQIYNKNTCKFAIRDFLTLITIFSLGAVYLWLVISSELGIAICLLIWNLVFFLDFLMKSKNSLK
;
A
#
# COMPACT_ATOMS: atom_id res chain seq x y z
N MET A 1 -4.65 -9.55 15.96
CA MET A 1 -3.69 -8.73 16.75
C MET A 1 -2.40 -8.47 15.98
N TYR A 2 -1.67 -9.49 15.50
CA TYR A 2 -0.38 -9.29 14.81
C TYR A 2 -0.47 -8.46 13.51
N SER A 3 -1.52 -8.67 12.70
CA SER A 3 -1.79 -7.88 11.49
C SER A 3 -2.00 -6.40 11.79
N HIS A 4 -2.69 -6.06 12.88
CA HIS A 4 -2.97 -4.69 13.28
C HIS A 4 -1.68 -3.95 13.71
N ILE A 5 -0.78 -4.63 14.42
CA ILE A 5 0.52 -4.08 14.80
C ILE A 5 1.35 -3.78 13.54
N ALA A 6 1.36 -4.71 12.58
CA ALA A 6 2.07 -4.52 11.31
C ALA A 6 1.51 -3.35 10.50
N ILE A 7 0.20 -3.12 10.50
CA ILE A 7 -0.43 -1.94 9.88
C ILE A 7 0.09 -0.64 10.53
N VAL A 8 0.06 -0.54 11.86
CA VAL A 8 0.51 0.65 12.59
C VAL A 8 2.00 0.93 12.33
N VAL A 9 2.84 -0.10 12.41
CA VAL A 9 4.28 0.01 12.13
C VAL A 9 4.53 0.46 10.69
N SER A 10 3.79 -0.08 9.73
CA SER A 10 3.96 0.27 8.31
C SER A 10 3.58 1.73 8.03
N ILE A 11 2.51 2.25 8.65
CA ILE A 11 2.10 3.66 8.54
C ILE A 11 3.17 4.58 9.12
N LEU A 12 3.73 4.23 10.29
CA LEU A 12 4.80 5.01 10.89
C LEU A 12 6.04 5.04 9.98
N LEU A 13 6.45 3.89 9.44
CA LEU A 13 7.57 3.80 8.51
C LEU A 13 7.34 4.61 7.23
N SER A 14 6.14 4.55 6.65
CA SER A 14 5.82 5.32 5.44
C SER A 14 5.83 6.83 5.71
N THR A 15 5.34 7.25 6.88
CA THR A 15 5.33 8.66 7.29
C THR A 15 6.74 9.20 7.48
N VAL A 16 7.60 8.44 8.16
CA VAL A 16 9.02 8.77 8.31
C VAL A 16 9.69 8.83 6.93
N SER A 17 9.45 7.84 6.07
CA SER A 17 10.04 7.81 4.72
C SER A 17 9.66 9.05 3.91
N LEU A 18 8.41 9.50 3.98
CA LEU A 18 7.93 10.71 3.30
C LEU A 18 8.59 11.99 3.84
N LEU A 19 8.65 12.14 5.16
CA LEU A 19 9.26 13.31 5.80
C LEU A 19 10.74 13.44 5.42
N TYR A 20 11.48 12.34 5.44
CA TYR A 20 12.90 12.36 5.09
C TYR A 20 13.14 12.51 3.58
N LEU A 21 12.19 12.13 2.73
CA LEU A 21 12.30 12.29 1.28
C LEU A 21 12.32 13.77 0.86
N GLN A 22 11.71 14.65 1.66
CA GLN A 22 11.68 16.10 1.45
C GLN A 22 13.03 16.77 1.81
N ILE A 23 13.92 16.09 2.54
CA ILE A 23 15.20 16.65 2.98
C ILE A 23 16.26 16.45 1.89
N LYS A 24 16.90 17.55 1.44
CA LYS A 24 17.87 17.53 0.33
C LYS A 24 19.13 16.68 0.58
N ASN A 25 19.49 16.40 1.83
CA ASN A 25 20.76 15.76 2.21
C ASN A 25 20.66 14.26 2.54
N VAL A 26 19.56 13.60 2.19
CA VAL A 26 19.34 12.18 2.52
C VAL A 26 19.35 11.32 1.26
N ASN A 27 19.80 10.08 1.39
CA ASN A 27 19.83 9.13 0.29
C ASN A 27 18.39 8.79 -0.18
N LYS A 28 17.95 9.43 -1.26
CA LYS A 28 16.61 9.31 -1.83
C LYS A 28 16.29 7.89 -2.29
N SER A 29 17.27 7.15 -2.82
CA SER A 29 17.06 5.77 -3.28
C SER A 29 16.73 4.83 -2.13
N PHE A 30 17.44 4.97 -1.00
CA PHE A 30 17.13 4.18 0.20
C PHE A 30 15.72 4.46 0.72
N LEU A 31 15.35 5.75 0.81
CA LEU A 31 14.03 6.16 1.27
C LEU A 31 12.91 5.70 0.32
N PHE A 32 13.16 5.68 -0.99
CA PHE A 32 12.20 5.13 -1.96
C PHE A 32 11.94 3.64 -1.72
N PHE A 33 13.00 2.83 -1.55
CA PHE A 33 12.84 1.41 -1.25
C PHE A 33 12.16 1.19 0.11
N LEU A 34 12.47 2.03 1.11
CA LEU A 34 11.82 1.99 2.41
C LEU A 34 10.32 2.31 2.31
N LEU A 35 9.96 3.29 1.48
CA LEU A 35 8.58 3.70 1.22
C LEU A 35 7.81 2.58 0.49
N ILE A 36 8.39 1.96 -0.54
CA ILE A 36 7.79 0.81 -1.21
C ILE A 36 7.63 -0.37 -0.24
N GLY A 37 8.67 -0.69 0.51
CA GLY A 37 8.63 -1.81 1.45
C GLY A 37 7.56 -1.63 2.52
N SER A 38 7.44 -0.41 3.06
CA SER A 38 6.41 -0.07 4.04
C SER A 38 5.00 -0.09 3.45
N LEU A 39 4.79 0.42 2.25
CA LEU A 39 3.50 0.28 1.54
C LEU A 39 3.15 -1.19 1.26
N GLY A 40 4.13 -2.00 0.85
CA GLY A 40 3.94 -3.43 0.62
C GLY A 40 3.48 -4.15 1.89
N LEU A 41 4.18 -3.92 3.00
CA LEU A 41 3.80 -4.45 4.31
C LEU A 41 2.42 -3.96 4.75
N TYR A 42 2.09 -2.69 4.49
CA TYR A 42 0.79 -2.11 4.81
C TYR A 42 -0.36 -2.83 4.08
N TYR A 43 -0.29 -2.93 2.75
CA TYR A 43 -1.33 -3.57 1.95
C TYR A 43 -1.42 -5.09 2.19
N PHE A 44 -0.28 -5.75 2.40
CA PHE A 44 -0.25 -7.16 2.76
C PHE A 44 -0.92 -7.42 4.12
N SER A 45 -0.60 -6.59 5.12
CA SER A 45 -1.19 -6.70 6.46
C SER A 45 -2.69 -6.41 6.45
N LEU A 46 -3.16 -5.46 5.64
CA LEU A 46 -4.58 -5.21 5.41
C LEU A 46 -5.28 -6.45 4.83
N THR A 47 -4.69 -7.06 3.81
CA THR A 47 -5.24 -8.26 3.16
C THR A 47 -5.39 -9.41 4.16
N ILE A 48 -4.36 -9.67 4.96
CA ILE A 48 -4.40 -10.68 6.04
C ILE A 48 -5.49 -10.32 7.06
N ASN A 49 -5.53 -9.06 7.51
CA ASN A 49 -6.50 -8.62 8.49
C ASN A 49 -7.93 -8.84 8.00
N GLN A 50 -8.17 -8.66 6.71
CA GLN A 50 -9.48 -8.84 6.10
C GLN A 50 -9.89 -10.31 5.97
N ILE A 51 -8.95 -11.20 5.63
CA ILE A 51 -9.16 -12.65 5.62
C ILE A 51 -9.51 -13.18 7.01
N TYR A 52 -8.78 -12.74 8.04
CA TYR A 52 -8.98 -13.20 9.41
C TYR A 52 -10.21 -12.59 10.09
N ASN A 53 -10.54 -11.32 9.81
CA ASN A 53 -11.64 -10.62 10.48
C ASN A 53 -13.00 -10.86 9.79
N LYS A 54 -13.01 -11.10 8.48
CA LYS A 54 -14.22 -11.49 7.72
C LYS A 54 -14.02 -12.92 7.21
N ASN A 55 -14.48 -13.90 8.01
CA ASN A 55 -14.49 -15.34 7.67
C ASN A 55 -15.16 -15.70 6.32
N THR A 56 -15.76 -14.72 5.62
CA THR A 56 -16.44 -14.88 4.33
C THR A 56 -15.61 -14.44 3.12
N CYS A 57 -14.54 -13.66 3.29
CA CYS A 57 -13.69 -13.21 2.17
C CYS A 57 -12.70 -14.30 1.73
N LYS A 58 -13.15 -15.22 0.88
CA LYS A 58 -12.25 -16.14 0.16
C LYS A 58 -11.50 -15.37 -0.92
N PHE A 59 -10.21 -15.10 -0.70
CA PHE A 59 -9.33 -14.59 -1.75
C PHE A 59 -8.95 -15.75 -2.68
N ALA A 60 -9.30 -15.64 -3.95
CA ALA A 60 -8.80 -16.55 -4.98
C ALA A 60 -7.39 -16.12 -5.40
N ILE A 61 -6.60 -17.06 -5.96
CA ILE A 61 -5.24 -16.78 -6.47
C ILE A 61 -5.23 -15.61 -7.47
N ARG A 62 -6.34 -15.45 -8.23
CA ARG A 62 -6.53 -14.38 -9.21
C ARG A 62 -6.55 -13.00 -8.58
N ASP A 63 -7.13 -12.87 -7.39
CA ASP A 63 -7.23 -11.60 -6.68
C ASP A 63 -5.91 -11.20 -6.03
N PHE A 64 -5.10 -12.19 -5.66
CA PHE A 64 -3.73 -11.94 -5.23
C PHE A 64 -2.88 -11.43 -6.40
N LEU A 65 -3.12 -11.97 -7.60
CA LEU A 65 -2.50 -11.51 -8.85
C LEU A 65 -2.90 -10.07 -9.18
N THR A 66 -4.19 -9.71 -9.05
CA THR A 66 -4.63 -8.31 -9.26
C THR A 66 -3.97 -7.36 -8.26
N LEU A 67 -3.90 -7.74 -6.98
CA LEU A 67 -3.19 -6.97 -5.95
C LEU A 67 -1.72 -6.72 -6.32
N ILE A 68 -1.00 -7.75 -6.76
CA ILE A 68 0.41 -7.64 -7.19
C ILE A 68 0.54 -6.71 -8.39
N THR A 69 -0.36 -6.82 -9.39
CA THR A 69 -0.31 -5.95 -10.58
C THR A 69 -0.58 -4.49 -10.26
N ILE A 70 -1.55 -4.19 -9.37
CA ILE A 70 -1.83 -2.82 -8.94
C ILE A 70 -0.64 -2.28 -8.14
N PHE A 71 -0.04 -3.11 -7.29
CA PHE A 71 1.12 -2.73 -6.50
C PHE A 71 2.35 -2.42 -7.38
N SER A 72 2.64 -3.25 -8.38
CA SER A 72 3.77 -3.02 -9.29
C SER A 72 3.56 -1.78 -10.16
N LEU A 73 2.35 -1.56 -10.69
CA LEU A 73 1.99 -0.34 -11.42
C LEU A 73 2.15 0.91 -10.55
N GLY A 74 1.67 0.86 -9.31
CA GLY A 74 1.83 1.95 -8.35
C GLY A 74 3.30 2.27 -8.07
N ALA A 75 4.15 1.25 -7.91
CA ALA A 75 5.57 1.44 -7.65
C ALA A 75 6.29 2.12 -8.81
N VAL A 76 5.97 1.73 -10.04
CA VAL A 76 6.49 2.37 -11.26
C VAL A 76 6.03 3.83 -11.35
N TYR A 77 4.76 4.10 -11.06
CA TYR A 77 4.24 5.47 -11.07
C TYR A 77 4.89 6.34 -9.99
N LEU A 78 5.11 5.80 -8.79
CA LEU A 78 5.77 6.52 -7.70
C LEU A 78 7.23 6.85 -8.04
N TRP A 79 7.94 5.95 -8.74
CA TRP A 79 9.29 6.22 -9.25
C TRP A 79 9.33 7.39 -10.23
N LEU A 80 8.37 7.47 -11.16
CA LEU A 80 8.30 8.55 -12.15
C LEU A 80 8.04 9.91 -11.48
N VAL A 81 7.29 9.91 -10.39
CA VAL A 81 6.76 11.12 -9.76
C VAL A 81 7.59 11.55 -8.53
N ILE A 82 8.65 10.80 -8.19
CA ILE A 82 9.48 11.02 -6.98
C ILE A 82 10.15 12.40 -6.90
N SER A 83 10.30 13.08 -8.04
CA SER A 83 10.88 14.41 -8.13
C SER A 83 9.94 15.51 -7.64
N SER A 84 8.64 15.23 -7.47
CA SER A 84 7.61 16.20 -7.08
C SER A 84 6.89 15.79 -5.80
N GLU A 85 6.92 16.66 -4.78
CA GLU A 85 6.22 16.42 -3.51
C GLU A 85 4.71 16.27 -3.70
N LEU A 86 4.10 17.17 -4.48
CA LEU A 86 2.66 17.11 -4.81
C LEU A 86 2.34 15.85 -5.60
N GLY A 87 3.23 15.47 -6.50
CA GLY A 87 3.06 14.27 -7.30
C GLY A 87 3.07 12.99 -6.44
N ILE A 88 3.97 12.90 -5.46
CA ILE A 88 4.00 11.76 -4.51
C ILE A 88 2.70 11.68 -3.73
N ALA A 89 2.18 12.81 -3.24
CA ALA A 89 0.92 12.84 -2.51
C ALA A 89 -0.27 12.36 -3.37
N ILE A 90 -0.36 12.85 -4.62
CA ILE A 90 -1.41 12.44 -5.58
C ILE A 90 -1.27 10.95 -5.89
N CYS A 91 -0.05 10.47 -6.13
CA CYS A 91 0.24 9.06 -6.37
C CYS A 91 -0.25 8.18 -5.20
N LEU A 92 0.09 8.54 -3.96
CA LEU A 92 -0.31 7.78 -2.78
C LEU A 92 -1.82 7.80 -2.57
N LEU A 93 -2.49 8.91 -2.88
CA LEU A 93 -3.93 9.04 -2.78
C LEU A 93 -4.65 8.14 -3.79
N ILE A 94 -4.24 8.19 -5.06
CA ILE A 94 -4.78 7.31 -6.12
C ILE A 94 -4.54 5.84 -5.76
N TRP A 95 -3.33 5.52 -5.30
CA TRP A 95 -2.95 4.16 -4.93
C TRP A 95 -3.84 3.62 -3.80
N ASN A 96 -4.06 4.41 -2.74
CA ASN A 96 -4.96 4.04 -1.65
C ASN A 96 -6.41 3.89 -2.11
N LEU A 97 -6.91 4.78 -2.98
CA LEU A 97 -8.27 4.70 -3.53
C LEU A 97 -8.48 3.42 -4.34
N VAL A 98 -7.54 3.06 -5.21
CA VAL A 98 -7.64 1.84 -6.02
C VAL A 98 -7.70 0.59 -5.13
N PHE A 99 -6.83 0.50 -4.13
CA PHE A 99 -6.86 -0.59 -3.17
C PHE A 99 -8.16 -0.63 -2.37
N PHE A 100 -8.64 0.53 -1.91
CA PHE A 100 -9.90 0.61 -1.17
C PHE A 100 -11.10 0.16 -2.02
N LEU A 101 -11.14 0.53 -3.31
CA LEU A 101 -12.18 0.09 -4.24
C LEU A 101 -12.14 -1.41 -4.48
N ASP A 102 -10.95 -1.99 -4.69
CA ASP A 102 -10.78 -3.44 -4.86
C ASP A 102 -11.29 -4.19 -3.62
N PHE A 103 -10.92 -3.72 -2.43
CA PHE A 103 -11.40 -4.28 -1.16
C PHE A 103 -12.91 -4.12 -0.96
N LEU A 104 -13.51 -2.98 -1.32
CA LEU A 104 -14.96 -2.74 -1.23
C LEU A 104 -15.75 -3.63 -2.17
N MET A 105 -15.34 -3.73 -3.44
CA MET A 105 -15.99 -4.59 -4.44
C MET A 105 -15.97 -6.05 -3.98
N LYS A 106 -14.83 -6.50 -3.43
CA LYS A 106 -14.70 -7.84 -2.88
C LYS A 106 -15.61 -8.08 -1.68
N SER A 107 -15.69 -7.12 -0.76
CA SER A 107 -16.57 -7.22 0.40
C SER A 107 -18.06 -7.27 0.01
N LYS A 108 -18.48 -6.62 -1.08
CA LYS A 108 -19.86 -6.70 -1.58
C LYS A 108 -20.16 -8.02 -2.27
N ASN A 109 -19.23 -8.54 -3.08
CA ASN A 109 -19.42 -9.81 -3.78
C ASN A 109 -19.44 -11.02 -2.84
N SER A 110 -18.82 -10.92 -1.65
CA SER A 110 -18.87 -11.97 -0.62
C SER A 110 -20.22 -12.06 0.13
N LEU A 111 -21.12 -11.09 -0.03
CA LEU A 111 -22.43 -11.01 0.63
C LEU A 111 -23.59 -11.52 -0.26
N LYS A 112 -23.30 -11.89 -1.51
CA LYS A 112 -24.22 -12.57 -2.43
C LYS A 112 -23.90 -14.06 -2.46
#